data_AF-A0A1N7LIR8-F1
#
_entry.id   AF-A0A1N7LIR8-F1
#
_cell.length_a   1.000
_cell.length_b   1.000
_cell.length_c   1.000
_cell.angle_alpha   90.00
_cell.angle_beta   90.00
_cell.angle_gamma   90.00
#
_symmetry.space_group_name_H-M   'P 1'
#
loop_
_entity.id
_entity.type
_entity.pdbx_description
1 polymer ?
#
loop_
_entity_poly.entity_id
_entity_poly.type
_entity_poly.pdbx_seq_one_letter_code
_entity_poly.pdbx_strand_id
1 'polypeptide(L)'
;MSQSTADTAFFDHAFSSVLSVIERTRDSIVAGQGTDLDSKQKMRLSREISRLTSLSATAMSLLLMYKALVDGQGDQIDNIPARLEELYQGLQVQPADDGLGDVVLPPETVALLADAGQAFGLMERVYGMIAAQIAN
;
A
#
# COMPACT_ATOMS: atom_id res chain seq x y z
N MET A 1 21.74 8.26 -14.92
CA MET A 1 20.93 7.49 -15.89
C MET A 1 19.64 8.26 -16.15
N SER A 2 19.20 8.38 -17.39
CA SER A 2 17.96 9.13 -17.70
C SER A 2 16.77 8.20 -17.50
N GLN A 3 15.91 8.53 -16.53
CA GLN A 3 14.65 7.82 -16.30
C GLN A 3 13.78 7.89 -17.57
N SER A 4 13.14 6.78 -17.96
CA SER A 4 12.28 6.79 -19.14
C SER A 4 10.96 7.53 -18.81
N THR A 5 10.39 8.24 -19.79
CA THR A 5 9.08 8.91 -19.62
C THR A 5 7.99 7.93 -19.16
N ALA A 6 8.08 6.67 -19.57
CA ALA A 6 7.15 5.62 -19.17
C ALA A 6 7.28 5.24 -17.69
N ASP A 7 8.49 5.23 -17.14
CA ASP A 7 8.74 4.92 -15.73
C ASP A 7 8.28 6.04 -14.82
N THR A 8 8.49 7.30 -15.21
CA THR A 8 7.97 8.46 -14.48
C THR A 8 6.44 8.46 -14.47
N ALA A 9 5.79 8.27 -15.62
CA ALA A 9 4.33 8.23 -15.70
C ALA A 9 3.73 7.05 -14.90
N PHE A 10 4.39 5.90 -14.91
CA PHE A 10 3.99 4.76 -14.10
C PHE A 10 4.13 5.06 -12.60
N PHE A 11 5.26 5.64 -12.18
CA PHE A 11 5.49 6.01 -10.79
C PHE A 11 4.44 7.01 -10.30
N ASP A 12 4.14 8.07 -11.06
CA ASP A 12 3.13 9.06 -10.70
C ASP A 12 1.73 8.43 -10.56
N HIS A 13 1.39 7.49 -11.43
CA HIS A 13 0.15 6.72 -11.33
C HIS A 13 0.13 5.82 -10.07
N ALA A 14 1.21 5.12 -9.76
CA ALA A 14 1.31 4.30 -8.57
C ALA A 14 1.22 5.14 -7.29
N PHE A 15 1.92 6.28 -7.27
CA PHE A 15 1.92 7.22 -6.16
C PHE A 15 0.53 7.79 -5.90
N SER A 16 -0.14 8.31 -6.94
CA SER A 16 -1.50 8.84 -6.83
C SER A 16 -2.52 7.76 -6.42
N SER A 17 -2.35 6.53 -6.88
CA SER A 17 -3.23 5.41 -6.51
C SER A 17 -3.12 5.06 -5.04
N VAL A 18 -1.90 4.94 -4.50
CA VAL A 18 -1.68 4.67 -3.07
C VAL A 18 -2.16 5.85 -2.21
N LEU A 19 -1.91 7.09 -2.63
CA LEU A 19 -2.39 8.27 -1.92
C LEU A 19 -3.93 8.32 -1.85
N SER A 20 -4.62 8.02 -2.94
CA SER A 20 -6.09 7.94 -2.98
C SER A 20 -6.65 6.89 -2.01
N VAL A 21 -5.98 5.74 -1.87
CA VAL A 21 -6.35 4.70 -0.90
C VAL A 21 -6.18 5.21 0.54
N ILE A 22 -5.08 5.92 0.84
CA ILE A 22 -4.83 6.52 2.15
C ILE A 22 -5.93 7.54 2.49
N GLU A 23 -6.23 8.45 1.56
CA GLU A 23 -7.24 9.50 1.74
C GLU A 23 -8.63 8.89 1.98
N ARG A 24 -9.02 7.91 1.18
CA ARG A 24 -10.32 7.23 1.34
C ARG A 24 -10.41 6.39 2.60
N THR A 25 -9.31 5.78 3.03
CA THR A 25 -9.24 5.07 4.32
C THR A 25 -9.41 6.06 5.47
N ARG A 26 -8.76 7.23 5.40
CA ARG A 26 -8.94 8.32 6.38
C ARG A 26 -10.39 8.79 6.42
N ASP A 27 -11.00 9.04 5.27
CA ASP A 27 -12.37 9.54 5.18
C ASP A 27 -13.38 8.52 5.72
N SER A 28 -13.16 7.22 5.48
CA SER A 28 -13.93 6.13 6.09
C SER A 28 -13.91 6.19 7.63
N ILE A 29 -12.72 6.40 8.23
CA ILE A 29 -12.55 6.53 9.68
C ILE A 29 -13.28 7.78 10.20
N VAL A 30 -13.07 8.94 9.57
CA VAL A 30 -13.60 10.23 10.01
C VAL A 30 -15.12 10.29 9.89
N ALA A 31 -15.69 9.70 8.83
CA ALA A 31 -17.14 9.63 8.62
C ALA A 31 -17.85 8.73 9.65
N GLY A 32 -17.10 8.02 10.50
CA GLY A 32 -17.67 7.08 11.45
C GLY A 32 -18.34 5.91 10.76
N GLN A 33 -17.81 5.46 9.60
CA GLN A 33 -18.34 4.27 8.96
C GLN A 33 -18.38 3.13 9.98
N GLY A 34 -19.57 2.57 10.15
CA GLY A 34 -19.78 1.45 11.03
C GLY A 34 -20.43 1.73 12.38
N THR A 35 -20.97 2.93 12.62
CA THR A 35 -21.77 3.23 13.83
C THR A 35 -22.93 2.24 14.03
N ASP A 36 -23.63 1.90 12.95
CA ASP A 36 -24.81 1.03 12.96
C ASP A 36 -24.50 -0.47 12.75
N LEU A 37 -23.22 -0.82 12.65
CA LEU A 37 -22.79 -2.20 12.49
C LEU A 37 -22.88 -2.99 13.81
N ASP A 38 -23.09 -4.30 13.69
CA ASP A 38 -22.98 -5.20 14.83
C ASP A 38 -21.52 -5.31 15.33
N SER A 39 -21.31 -5.92 16.50
CA SER A 39 -19.98 -6.05 17.09
C SER A 39 -18.99 -6.83 16.22
N LYS A 40 -19.42 -7.88 15.51
CA LYS A 40 -18.54 -8.67 14.64
C LYS A 40 -18.15 -7.89 13.39
N GLN A 41 -19.09 -7.16 12.80
CA GLN A 41 -18.87 -6.28 11.67
C GLN A 41 -17.93 -5.12 12.04
N LYS A 42 -18.11 -4.50 13.22
CA LYS A 42 -17.19 -3.48 13.76
C LYS A 42 -15.78 -4.02 13.93
N MET A 43 -15.65 -5.22 14.50
CA MET A 43 -14.34 -5.87 14.67
C MET A 43 -13.67 -6.15 13.32
N ARG A 44 -14.40 -6.71 12.34
CA ARG A 44 -13.86 -6.97 11.00
C ARG A 44 -13.46 -5.67 10.30
N LEU A 45 -14.32 -4.65 10.34
CA LEU A 45 -14.04 -3.34 9.75
C LEU A 45 -12.78 -2.71 10.35
N SER A 46 -12.65 -2.70 11.68
CA SER A 46 -11.47 -2.16 12.37
C SER A 46 -10.18 -2.89 11.98
N ARG A 47 -10.25 -4.22 11.79
CA ARG A 47 -9.11 -5.02 11.31
C ARG A 47 -8.72 -4.65 9.88
N GLU A 48 -9.70 -4.56 8.98
CA GLU A 48 -9.43 -4.18 7.58
C GLU A 48 -8.87 -2.78 7.46
N ILE A 49 -9.40 -1.80 8.21
CA ILE A 49 -8.86 -0.44 8.25
C ILE A 49 -7.42 -0.43 8.77
N SER A 50 -7.15 -1.18 9.85
CA SER A 50 -5.79 -1.32 10.40
C SER A 50 -4.84 -1.92 9.36
N ARG A 51 -5.29 -2.96 8.64
CA ARG A 51 -4.53 -3.60 7.57
C ARG A 51 -4.25 -2.64 6.42
N LEU A 52 -5.27 -1.93 5.93
CA LEU A 52 -5.13 -0.93 4.87
C LEU A 52 -4.13 0.17 5.25
N THR A 53 -4.17 0.63 6.49
CA THR A 53 -3.23 1.64 7.00
C THR A 53 -1.80 1.13 6.96
N SER A 54 -1.55 -0.08 7.48
CA SER A 54 -0.21 -0.69 7.47
C SER A 54 0.29 -0.94 6.05
N LEU A 55 -0.52 -1.54 5.18
CA LEU A 55 -0.14 -1.81 3.79
C LEU A 55 0.13 -0.51 3.02
N SER A 56 -0.67 0.53 3.25
CA SER A 56 -0.46 1.83 2.60
C SER A 56 0.84 2.49 3.06
N ALA A 57 1.19 2.39 4.34
CA ALA A 57 2.46 2.89 4.86
C ALA A 57 3.66 2.15 4.25
N THR A 58 3.56 0.83 4.12
CA THR A 58 4.58 0.00 3.46
C THR A 58 4.72 0.33 1.98
N ALA A 59 3.60 0.44 1.24
CA ALA A 59 3.58 0.81 -0.18
C ALA A 59 4.16 2.21 -0.40
N MET A 60 3.79 3.17 0.43
CA MET A 60 4.34 4.54 0.37
C MET A 60 5.84 4.55 0.67
N SER A 61 6.30 3.75 1.63
CA SER A 61 7.73 3.62 1.93
C SER A 61 8.52 3.07 0.73
N LEU A 62 7.96 2.10 0.01
CA LEU A 62 8.57 1.56 -1.21
C LEU A 62 8.64 2.61 -2.33
N LEU A 63 7.56 3.38 -2.53
CA LEU A 63 7.52 4.48 -3.50
C LEU A 63 8.53 5.58 -3.16
N LEU A 64 8.63 5.96 -1.89
CA LEU A 64 9.59 6.97 -1.43
C LEU A 64 11.03 6.48 -1.54
N MET A 65 11.30 5.19 -1.32
CA MET A 65 12.59 4.58 -1.58
C MET A 65 12.96 4.71 -3.06
N TYR A 66 12.05 4.36 -3.98
CA TYR A 66 12.30 4.56 -5.41
C TYR A 66 12.60 6.02 -5.74
N LYS A 67 11.81 6.96 -5.21
CA LYS A 67 12.01 8.39 -5.44
C LYS A 67 13.37 8.87 -4.94
N ALA A 68 13.77 8.45 -3.75
CA ALA A 68 15.06 8.79 -3.16
C ALA A 68 16.23 8.28 -4.02
N LEU A 69 16.15 7.06 -4.57
CA LEU A 69 17.18 6.53 -5.46
C LEU A 69 17.29 7.34 -6.76
N VAL A 70 16.15 7.71 -7.34
CA VAL A 70 16.10 8.53 -8.56
C VAL A 70 16.67 9.93 -8.33
N ASP A 71 16.41 10.50 -7.15
CA ASP A 71 16.91 11.83 -6.77
C ASP A 71 18.37 11.84 -6.31
N GLY A 72 19.06 10.70 -6.34
CA GLY A 72 20.44 10.57 -5.89
C GLY A 72 20.60 10.66 -4.36
N GLN A 73 19.52 10.42 -3.61
CA GLN A 73 19.49 10.41 -2.15
C GLN A 73 19.60 8.99 -1.56
N GLY A 74 19.97 8.00 -2.38
CA GLY A 74 20.10 6.60 -1.99
C GLY A 74 21.08 6.35 -0.85
N ASP A 75 22.13 7.16 -0.74
CA ASP A 75 23.16 7.05 0.31
C ASP A 75 22.60 7.24 1.74
N GLN A 76 21.40 7.80 1.87
CA GLN A 76 20.71 7.98 3.14
C GLN A 76 19.93 6.73 3.58
N ILE A 77 19.86 5.70 2.73
CA ILE A 77 19.10 4.47 2.98
C ILE A 77 20.08 3.36 3.32
N ASP A 78 20.12 2.99 4.60
CA ASP A 78 20.91 1.85 5.06
C ASP A 78 20.42 0.54 4.43
N ASN A 79 21.34 -0.19 3.79
CA ASN A 79 21.10 -1.52 3.22
C ASN A 79 19.83 -1.61 2.36
N ILE A 80 19.83 -0.86 1.25
CA ILE A 80 18.71 -0.81 0.29
C ILE A 80 18.19 -2.21 -0.08
N PRO A 81 19.02 -3.23 -0.41
CA PRO A 81 18.49 -4.56 -0.77
C PRO A 81 17.67 -5.22 0.35
N ALA A 82 18.15 -5.15 1.60
CA ALA A 82 17.40 -5.73 2.72
C ALA A 82 16.11 -4.97 3.00
N ARG A 83 16.13 -3.63 2.92
CA ARG A 83 14.94 -2.80 3.11
C ARG A 83 13.91 -2.98 2.02
N LEU A 84 14.35 -3.13 0.77
CA LEU A 84 13.48 -3.42 -0.37
C LEU A 84 12.73 -4.74 -0.15
N GLU A 85 13.45 -5.79 0.27
CA GLU A 85 12.87 -7.10 0.53
C GLU A 85 11.89 -7.06 1.71
N GLU A 86 12.27 -6.41 2.81
CA GLU A 86 11.40 -6.21 3.98
C GLU A 86 10.08 -5.52 3.62
N LEU A 87 10.15 -4.42 2.87
CA LEU A 87 8.97 -3.68 2.43
C LEU A 87 8.09 -4.51 1.49
N TYR A 88 8.70 -5.22 0.54
CA TYR A 88 7.93 -6.03 -0.40
C TYR A 88 7.25 -7.22 0.28
N GLN A 89 7.95 -7.91 1.18
CA GLN A 89 7.34 -8.96 1.99
C GLN A 89 6.21 -8.43 2.87
N GLY A 90 6.36 -7.22 3.42
CA GLY A 90 5.31 -6.54 4.18
C GLY A 90 4.02 -6.31 3.40
N LEU A 91 4.09 -6.18 2.08
CA LEU A 91 2.92 -6.05 1.20
C LEU A 91 2.24 -7.39 0.88
N GLN A 92 2.97 -8.49 0.99
CA GLN A 92 2.50 -9.85 0.68
C GLN A 92 1.83 -10.54 1.89
N VAL A 93 1.81 -9.89 3.05
CA VAL A 93 1.22 -10.46 4.27
C VAL A 93 -0.29 -10.67 4.09
N GLN A 94 -0.68 -11.94 3.97
CA GLN A 94 -2.08 -12.32 4.01
C GLN A 94 -2.65 -12.12 5.42
N PRO A 95 -3.92 -11.71 5.54
CA PRO A 95 -4.57 -11.70 6.84
C PRO A 95 -4.60 -13.11 7.42
N ALA A 96 -4.27 -13.25 8.71
CA ALA A 96 -4.50 -14.49 9.43
C ALA A 96 -6.00 -14.82 9.41
N ASP A 97 -6.35 -16.10 9.20
CA ASP A 97 -7.74 -16.56 9.33
C ASP A 97 -8.20 -16.30 10.76
N ASP A 98 -9.12 -15.37 10.90
CA ASP A 98 -9.54 -14.81 12.17
C ASP A 98 -10.95 -15.26 12.56
N GLY A 99 -11.53 -16.21 11.80
CA GLY A 99 -12.87 -16.73 12.00
C GLY A 99 -13.99 -15.73 11.70
N LEU A 100 -13.68 -14.56 11.11
CA LEU A 100 -14.66 -13.55 10.72
C LEU A 100 -15.02 -13.59 9.22
N GLY A 101 -14.57 -14.63 8.49
CA GLY A 101 -14.71 -14.76 7.04
C GLY A 101 -16.12 -14.57 6.48
N ASP A 102 -17.15 -14.95 7.25
CA ASP A 102 -18.57 -14.84 6.84
C ASP A 102 -19.21 -13.48 7.13
N VAL A 103 -18.52 -12.58 7.84
CA VAL A 103 -19.06 -11.28 8.25
C VAL A 103 -19.09 -10.29 7.08
N VAL A 104 -20.29 -9.92 6.62
CA VAL A 104 -20.45 -8.98 5.51
C VAL A 104 -20.04 -7.56 5.92
N LEU A 105 -19.09 -7.00 5.17
CA LEU A 105 -18.64 -5.60 5.30
C LEU A 105 -19.54 -4.64 4.52
N PRO A 106 -19.56 -3.35 4.90
CA PRO A 106 -20.25 -2.32 4.12
C PRO A 106 -19.76 -2.28 2.65
N PRO A 107 -20.62 -2.03 1.67
CA PRO A 107 -20.23 -1.98 0.26
C PRO A 107 -19.09 -0.99 -0.03
N GLU A 108 -19.09 0.15 0.65
CA GLU A 108 -18.03 1.18 0.52
C GLU A 108 -16.67 0.66 1.01
N THR A 109 -16.65 -0.15 2.08
CA THR A 109 -15.45 -0.81 2.56
C THR A 109 -14.97 -1.86 1.57
N VAL A 110 -15.88 -2.66 1.00
CA VAL A 110 -15.53 -3.66 -0.02
C VAL A 110 -14.93 -2.99 -1.26
N ALA A 111 -15.50 -1.88 -1.71
CA ALA A 111 -14.96 -1.10 -2.82
C ALA A 111 -13.55 -0.56 -2.49
N LEU A 112 -13.36 0.02 -1.30
CA LEU A 112 -12.05 0.50 -0.85
C LEU A 112 -11.00 -0.63 -0.82
N LEU A 113 -11.37 -1.83 -0.35
CA LEU A 113 -10.49 -2.98 -0.32
C LEU A 113 -10.09 -3.45 -1.73
N ALA A 114 -11.01 -3.43 -2.68
CA ALA A 114 -10.73 -3.77 -4.07
C ALA A 114 -9.76 -2.76 -4.71
N ASP A 115 -10.02 -1.46 -4.50
CA ASP A 115 -9.18 -0.38 -5.01
C ASP A 115 -7.77 -0.42 -4.40
N ALA A 116 -7.68 -0.73 -3.09
CA ALA A 116 -6.42 -0.94 -2.41
C ALA A 116 -5.65 -2.14 -2.98
N GLY A 117 -6.32 -3.24 -3.27
CA GLY A 117 -5.71 -4.41 -3.92
C GLY A 117 -5.09 -4.06 -5.28
N GLN A 118 -5.78 -3.26 -6.10
CA GLN A 118 -5.24 -2.78 -7.37
C GLN A 118 -4.03 -1.85 -7.17
N ALA A 119 -4.12 -0.89 -6.25
CA ALA A 119 -3.03 0.04 -5.97
C ALA A 119 -1.77 -0.68 -5.45
N PHE A 120 -1.92 -1.63 -4.52
CA PHE A 120 -0.80 -2.38 -3.96
C PHE A 120 -0.21 -3.38 -4.98
N GLY A 121 -1.01 -3.89 -5.92
CA GLY A 121 -0.52 -4.70 -7.03
C GLY A 121 0.50 -3.99 -7.92
N LEU A 122 0.48 -2.65 -7.97
CA LEU A 122 1.48 -1.87 -8.72
C LEU A 122 2.88 -1.95 -8.10
N MET A 123 2.99 -2.32 -6.82
CA MET A 123 4.26 -2.33 -6.08
C MET A 123 5.23 -3.41 -6.57
N GLU A 124 4.75 -4.49 -7.19
CA GLU A 124 5.63 -5.49 -7.82
C GLU A 124 6.50 -4.87 -8.92
N ARG A 125 5.92 -4.00 -9.74
CA ARG A 125 6.68 -3.28 -10.77
C ARG A 125 7.62 -2.25 -10.16
N VAL A 126 7.20 -1.54 -9.11
CA VAL A 126 8.08 -0.60 -8.39
C VAL A 126 9.28 -1.34 -7.79
N TYR A 127 9.08 -2.52 -7.20
CA TYR A 127 10.16 -3.38 -6.71
C TYR A 127 11.17 -3.70 -7.82
N GLY A 128 10.68 -4.13 -8.98
CA GLY A 128 11.54 -4.42 -10.14
C GLY A 128 12.34 -3.20 -10.62
N MET A 129 11.73 -2.01 -10.60
CA MET A 129 12.39 -0.75 -10.94
C MET A 129 13.49 -0.39 -9.95
N ILE A 130 13.27 -0.57 -8.64
CA ILE A 130 14.29 -0.37 -7.61
C ILE A 130 15.42 -1.38 -7.77
N ALA A 131 15.10 -2.68 -7.95
CA ALA A 131 16.09 -3.74 -8.10
C ALA A 131 17.01 -3.48 -9.31
N ALA A 132 16.45 -3.03 -10.43
CA ALA A 132 17.22 -2.63 -11.60
C ALA A 132 18.14 -1.42 -11.32
N GLN A 133 17.70 -0.48 -10.48
CA GLN A 133 18.51 0.69 -10.10
C GLN A 133 19.70 0.31 -9.21
N ILE A 134 19.56 -0.71 -8.37
CA ILE A 134 20.64 -1.21 -7.49
C ILE A 134 21.70 -1.98 -8.30
N ALA A 135 21.27 -2.69 -9.35
CA ALA A 135 22.16 -3.52 -10.16
C ALA A 135 23.06 -2.72 -11.12
N ASN A 136 22.80 -1.43 -11.31
CA ASN A 136 23.51 -0.52 -12.21
C ASN A 136 24.39 0.47 -11.44
#